data_AF-A0AAP8HUE7-F1
#
_entry.id   AF-A0AAP8HUE7-F1
#
_cell.length_a   1.000
_cell.length_b   1.000
_cell.length_c   1.000
_cell.angle_alpha   90.00
_cell.angle_beta   90.00
_cell.angle_gamma   90.00
#
_symmetry.space_group_name_H-M   'P 1'
#
loop_
_entity.id
_entity.type
_entity.pdbx_description
1 polymer ?
#
loop_
_entity_poly.entity_id
_entity_poly.type
_entity_poly.pdbx_seq_one_letter_code
_entity_poly.pdbx_strand_id
1 'polypeptide(L)'
;PPNPDVLCNAEIKFKAFLDHAMALGAEHIATGHYARVREVAAEGGGSRFELLKALDGSKDQSYSLHRLNQAQLSRTLFPLGEIHKTEVRRIAHEIGLHNAAKKDSTGICFIGERPFREFLNRYLPTEPGPI
;
A
#
# COMPACT_ATOMS: atom_id res chain seq x y z
N PRO A 1 2.26 12.68 -14.45
CA PRO A 1 3.02 13.06 -13.22
C PRO A 1 3.51 11.82 -12.48
N PRO A 2 4.72 11.83 -11.88
CA PRO A 2 5.18 10.73 -11.05
C PRO A 2 4.21 10.53 -9.88
N ASN A 3 3.84 9.28 -9.59
CA ASN A 3 3.08 8.95 -8.39
C ASN A 3 4.05 8.43 -7.31
N PRO A 4 4.38 9.26 -6.30
CA PRO A 4 5.36 8.89 -5.28
C PRO A 4 4.90 7.69 -4.43
N ASP A 5 3.59 7.47 -4.28
CA ASP A 5 3.08 6.34 -3.50
C ASP A 5 3.28 5.00 -4.22
N VAL A 6 3.13 4.99 -5.55
CA VAL A 6 3.42 3.81 -6.38
C VAL A 6 4.89 3.42 -6.26
N LEU A 7 5.80 4.41 -6.32
CA LEU A 7 7.24 4.19 -6.14
C LEU A 7 7.59 3.74 -4.72
N CYS A 8 6.99 4.38 -3.72
CA CYS A 8 7.17 4.02 -2.32
C CYS A 8 6.75 2.57 -2.05
N ASN A 9 5.63 2.12 -2.61
CA ASN A 9 5.23 0.72 -2.47
C ASN A 9 6.25 -0.21 -3.15
N ALA A 10 6.61 0.07 -4.41
CA ALA A 10 7.51 -0.80 -5.17
C ALA A 10 8.93 -0.91 -4.56
N GLU A 11 9.50 0.19 -4.06
CA GLU A 11 10.91 0.23 -3.64
C GLU A 11 11.12 0.19 -2.12
N ILE A 12 10.16 0.71 -1.34
CA ILE A 12 10.31 0.80 0.12
C ILE A 12 9.49 -0.29 0.81
N LYS A 13 8.16 -0.26 0.67
CA LYS A 13 7.29 -1.15 1.46
C LYS A 13 7.36 -2.62 1.05
N PHE A 14 7.55 -2.92 -0.24
CA PHE A 14 7.54 -4.30 -0.73
C PHE A 14 8.90 -4.76 -1.23
N LYS A 15 9.95 -3.97 -1.02
CA LYS A 15 11.33 -4.35 -1.32
C LYS A 15 12.19 -4.18 -0.08
N ALA A 16 12.58 -2.95 0.29
CA ALA A 16 13.43 -2.75 1.46
C ALA A 16 12.84 -3.34 2.77
N PHE A 17 11.55 -3.14 3.03
CA PHE A 17 10.89 -3.73 4.19
C PHE A 17 10.71 -5.25 4.08
N LEU A 18 10.40 -5.75 2.87
CA LEU A 18 10.29 -7.18 2.63
C LEU A 18 11.63 -7.88 2.88
N ASP A 19 12.72 -7.37 2.28
CA ASP A 19 14.07 -7.90 2.42
C ASP A 19 14.49 -7.93 3.90
N HIS A 20 14.20 -6.85 4.64
CA HIS A 20 14.47 -6.79 6.08
C HIS A 20 13.66 -7.83 6.87
N ALA A 21 12.36 -7.98 6.59
CA ALA A 21 11.52 -8.97 7.25
C ALA A 21 12.00 -10.41 6.97
N MET A 22 12.39 -10.71 5.73
CA MET A 22 12.94 -12.02 5.36
C MET A 22 14.26 -12.29 6.09
N ALA A 23 15.13 -11.28 6.22
CA ALA A 23 16.37 -11.38 6.99
C ALA A 23 16.14 -11.64 8.49
N LEU A 24 15.00 -11.21 9.04
CA LEU A 24 14.56 -11.53 10.40
C LEU A 24 13.91 -12.93 10.54
N GLY A 25 13.81 -13.68 9.44
CA GLY A 25 13.22 -15.02 9.43
C GLY A 25 11.69 -15.04 9.26
N ALA A 26 11.07 -13.93 8.87
CA ALA A 26 9.65 -13.93 8.56
C ALA A 26 9.38 -14.69 7.24
N GLU A 27 8.23 -15.35 7.16
CA GLU A 27 7.80 -16.02 5.92
C GLU A 27 7.00 -15.10 5.01
N HIS A 28 6.31 -14.12 5.59
CA HIS A 28 5.45 -13.16 4.90
C HIS A 28 5.47 -11.79 5.61
N ILE A 29 5.11 -10.74 4.88
CA ILE A 29 4.76 -9.44 5.46
C ILE A 29 3.26 -9.19 5.33
N ALA A 30 2.66 -8.52 6.32
CA ALA A 30 1.29 -8.06 6.25
C ALA A 30 1.24 -6.53 6.24
N THR A 31 0.37 -5.96 5.41
CA THR A 31 0.18 -4.51 5.37
C THR A 31 -1.29 -4.14 5.48
N GLY A 32 -1.58 -2.94 5.98
CA GLY A 32 -2.94 -2.41 6.05
C GLY A 32 -3.49 -1.91 4.70
N HIS A 33 -2.96 -2.38 3.57
CA HIS A 33 -3.50 -1.99 2.27
C HIS A 33 -4.83 -2.71 2.01
N TYR A 34 -5.78 -1.96 1.47
CA TYR A 34 -7.03 -2.48 0.93
C TYR A 34 -6.76 -2.98 -0.49
N ALA A 35 -6.29 -4.21 -0.59
CA ALA A 35 -6.15 -4.97 -1.83
C ALA A 35 -6.23 -6.46 -1.48
N ARG A 36 -6.29 -7.34 -2.47
CA ARG A 36 -6.26 -8.79 -2.23
C ARG A 36 -5.18 -9.44 -3.06
N VAL A 37 -4.66 -10.56 -2.58
CA VAL A 37 -3.76 -11.41 -3.35
C VAL A 37 -4.40 -12.79 -3.45
N ARG A 38 -4.37 -13.37 -4.64
CA ARG A 38 -4.87 -14.72 -4.88
C ARG A 38 -3.78 -15.56 -5.52
N GLU A 39 -3.49 -16.70 -4.93
CA GLU A 39 -2.67 -17.73 -5.53
C GLU A 39 -3.52 -18.56 -6.50
N VAL A 40 -3.03 -18.75 -7.73
CA VAL A 40 -3.65 -19.56 -8.77
C VAL A 40 -2.60 -20.49 -9.38
N ALA A 41 -3.01 -21.62 -9.93
CA ALA A 41 -2.10 -22.50 -10.65
C ALA A 41 -1.55 -21.80 -11.91
N ALA A 42 -0.24 -21.88 -12.13
CA ALA A 42 0.40 -21.35 -13.33
C ALA A 42 0.36 -22.37 -14.48
N GLU A 43 0.22 -21.87 -15.72
CA GLU A 43 0.40 -22.69 -16.92
C GLU A 43 1.86 -23.20 -16.96
N GLY A 44 2.03 -24.52 -16.90
CA GLY A 44 3.37 -25.16 -16.82
C GLY A 44 3.77 -25.68 -15.44
N GLY A 45 2.89 -25.56 -14.43
CA GLY A 45 3.14 -26.04 -13.07
C GLY A 45 3.68 -24.95 -12.14
N GLY A 46 3.32 -25.05 -10.86
CA GLY A 46 3.62 -24.04 -9.84
C GLY A 46 2.49 -23.02 -9.65
N SER A 47 2.83 -21.93 -8.97
CA SER A 47 1.86 -20.92 -8.51
C SER A 47 2.11 -19.55 -9.13
N ARG A 48 1.04 -18.86 -9.47
CA ARG A 48 1.01 -17.44 -9.88
C ARG A 48 0.18 -16.67 -8.87
N PHE A 49 0.61 -15.46 -8.56
CA PHE A 49 -0.07 -14.57 -7.62
C PHE A 49 -0.71 -13.40 -8.37
N GLU A 50 -2.01 -13.23 -8.17
CA GLU A 50 -2.81 -12.19 -8.78
C GLU A 50 -3.11 -11.09 -7.76
N LEU A 51 -2.82 -9.84 -8.12
CA LEU A 51 -3.28 -8.68 -7.38
C LEU A 51 -4.73 -8.38 -7.76
N LEU A 52 -5.61 -8.37 -6.77
CA LEU A 52 -7.04 -8.16 -6.92
C LEU A 52 -7.47 -6.88 -6.19
N LYS A 53 -8.56 -6.28 -6.68
CA LYS A 53 -9.21 -5.17 -6.00
C LYS A 53 -9.75 -5.59 -4.63
N ALA A 54 -9.72 -4.68 -3.66
CA ALA A 54 -10.42 -4.86 -2.39
C ALA A 54 -11.94 -5.01 -2.60
N LEU A 55 -12.62 -5.62 -1.63
CA LEU A 55 -14.08 -5.66 -1.61
C LEU A 55 -14.67 -4.26 -1.40
N ASP A 56 -14.03 -3.44 -0.57
CA ASP A 56 -14.39 -2.03 -0.42
C ASP A 56 -13.81 -1.19 -1.57
N GLY A 57 -14.59 -1.04 -2.64
CA GLY A 57 -14.18 -0.27 -3.81
C GLY A 57 -13.85 1.20 -3.52
N SER A 58 -14.40 1.79 -2.45
CA SER A 58 -14.12 3.18 -2.06
C SER A 58 -12.74 3.35 -1.40
N LYS A 59 -12.15 2.23 -0.98
CA LYS A 59 -10.84 2.18 -0.32
C LYS A 59 -9.83 1.35 -1.10
N ASP A 60 -10.18 0.83 -2.28
CA ASP A 60 -9.28 0.01 -3.09
C ASP A 60 -7.94 0.72 -3.37
N GLN A 61 -6.85 0.04 -3.04
CA GLN A 61 -5.48 0.52 -3.20
C GLN A 61 -4.70 -0.32 -4.22
N SER A 62 -5.37 -1.20 -4.97
CA SER A 62 -4.74 -2.03 -6.01
C SER A 62 -3.98 -1.19 -7.04
N TYR A 63 -4.47 0.00 -7.37
CA TYR A 63 -3.79 0.94 -8.26
C TYR A 63 -2.39 1.31 -7.74
N SER A 64 -2.24 1.65 -6.46
CA SER A 64 -0.93 2.02 -5.90
C SER A 64 0.04 0.84 -5.77
N LEU A 65 -0.44 -0.38 -5.97
CA LEU A 65 0.31 -1.63 -5.86
C LEU A 65 0.59 -2.28 -7.23
N HIS A 66 0.21 -1.64 -8.34
CA HIS A 66 0.26 -2.24 -9.67
C HIS A 66 1.66 -2.63 -10.15
N ARG A 67 2.72 -2.11 -9.51
CA ARG A 67 4.13 -2.41 -9.83
C ARG A 67 4.70 -3.61 -9.06
N LEU A 68 3.92 -4.24 -8.18
CA LEU A 68 4.38 -5.40 -7.44
C LEU A 68 4.59 -6.60 -8.37
N ASN A 69 5.72 -7.26 -8.20
CA ASN A 69 6.06 -8.46 -8.96
C ASN A 69 5.63 -9.75 -8.22
N GLN A 70 5.79 -10.90 -8.86
CA GLN A 70 5.39 -12.20 -8.32
C GLN A 70 6.09 -12.56 -7.00
N ALA A 71 7.40 -12.26 -6.87
CA ALA A 71 8.15 -12.54 -5.64
C ALA A 71 7.68 -11.68 -4.47
N GLN A 72 7.26 -10.44 -4.74
CA GLN A 72 6.70 -9.55 -3.73
C GLN A 72 5.28 -9.98 -3.33
N LEU A 73 4.44 -10.31 -4.31
CA LEU A 73 3.07 -10.76 -4.06
C LEU A 73 3.02 -12.09 -3.32
N SER A 74 3.90 -13.05 -3.64
CA SER A 74 3.93 -14.36 -2.99
C SER A 74 4.29 -14.31 -1.51
N ARG A 75 4.91 -13.21 -1.05
CA ARG A 75 5.35 -13.01 0.33
C ARG A 75 4.52 -11.94 1.06
N THR A 76 3.39 -11.54 0.51
CA THR A 76 2.58 -10.44 1.03
C THR A 76 1.18 -10.89 1.41
N LEU A 77 0.71 -10.41 2.56
CA LEU A 77 -0.67 -10.56 3.03
C LEU A 77 -1.36 -9.20 3.09
N PHE A 78 -2.64 -9.18 2.68
CA PHE A 78 -3.51 -8.01 2.76
C PHE A 78 -4.76 -8.32 3.60
N PRO A 79 -4.66 -8.31 4.95
CA PRO A 79 -5.76 -8.73 5.82
C PRO A 79 -7.03 -7.89 5.71
N LEU A 80 -6.91 -6.64 5.23
CA LEU A 80 -8.04 -5.72 5.09
C LEU A 80 -8.72 -5.81 3.71
N GLY A 81 -8.20 -6.61 2.79
CA GLY A 81 -8.72 -6.72 1.43
C GLY A 81 -10.16 -7.22 1.30
N GLU A 82 -10.61 -7.97 2.31
CA GLU A 82 -11.93 -8.61 2.36
C GLU A 82 -12.89 -7.97 3.36
N ILE A 83 -12.50 -6.86 3.99
CA ILE A 83 -13.28 -6.23 5.05
C ILE A 83 -13.56 -4.78 4.68
N HIS A 84 -14.82 -4.37 4.75
CA HIS A 84 -15.19 -2.97 4.55
C HIS A 84 -14.57 -2.07 5.61
N LYS A 85 -14.19 -0.84 5.25
CA LYS A 85 -13.55 0.08 6.19
C LYS A 85 -14.40 0.36 7.43
N THR A 86 -15.72 0.44 7.25
CA THR A 86 -16.68 0.59 8.36
C THR A 86 -16.56 -0.54 9.36
N GLU A 87 -16.41 -1.78 8.88
CA GLU A 87 -16.26 -2.97 9.69
C GLU A 87 -14.89 -3.03 10.39
N VAL A 88 -13.81 -2.67 9.69
CA VAL A 88 -12.48 -2.52 10.31
C VAL A 88 -12.51 -1.52 11.47
N ARG A 89 -13.23 -0.41 11.32
CA ARG A 89 -13.42 0.58 12.40
C ARG A 89 -14.22 0.01 13.56
N ARG A 90 -15.32 -0.70 13.28
CA ARG A 90 -16.13 -1.36 14.32
C ARG A 90 -15.28 -2.33 15.14
N ILE A 91 -14.55 -3.24 14.47
CA ILE A 91 -13.64 -4.20 15.13
C ILE A 91 -12.60 -3.47 15.97
N ALA A 92 -11.96 -2.43 15.43
CA ALA A 92 -10.95 -1.65 16.15
C ALA A 92 -11.50 -0.99 17.43
N HIS A 93 -12.74 -0.50 17.40
CA HIS A 93 -13.43 0.05 18.56
C HIS A 93 -13.76 -1.03 19.60
N GLU A 94 -14.26 -2.18 19.15
CA GLU A 94 -14.66 -3.29 20.04
C GLU A 94 -13.48 -3.90 20.80
N ILE A 95 -12.32 -4.04 20.14
CA ILE A 95 -11.10 -4.56 20.78
C ILE A 95 -10.29 -3.47 21.50
N GLY A 96 -10.79 -2.22 21.54
CA GLY A 96 -10.18 -1.13 22.29
C GLY A 96 -8.83 -0.64 21.75
N LEU A 97 -8.61 -0.67 20.42
CA LEU A 97 -7.38 -0.12 19.86
C LEU A 97 -7.29 1.39 20.10
N HIS A 98 -6.16 1.85 20.63
CA HIS A 98 -5.92 3.27 20.91
C HIS A 98 -6.06 4.19 19.68
N ASN A 99 -5.90 3.64 18.47
CA ASN A 99 -6.00 4.35 17.21
C ASN A 99 -7.36 4.16 16.50
N ALA A 100 -8.36 3.54 17.14
CA ALA A 100 -9.65 3.24 16.52
C ALA A 100 -10.35 4.47 15.93
N ALA A 101 -10.24 5.63 16.59
CA ALA A 101 -10.81 6.90 16.15
C ALA A 101 -9.88 7.75 15.26
N LYS A 102 -8.63 7.32 15.03
CA LYS A 102 -7.64 8.12 14.27
C LYS A 102 -8.08 8.26 12.82
N LYS A 103 -8.16 9.48 12.28
CA LYS A 103 -8.48 9.72 10.87
C LYS A 103 -7.50 9.00 9.92
N ASP A 104 -7.99 8.61 8.74
CA ASP A 104 -7.14 8.02 7.71
C ASP A 104 -6.05 9.03 7.30
N SER A 105 -4.85 8.52 7.02
CA SER A 105 -3.75 9.37 6.55
C SER A 105 -4.07 9.92 5.15
N THR A 106 -3.87 11.22 4.97
CA THR A 106 -3.92 11.93 3.68
C THR A 106 -2.52 12.43 3.32
N GLY A 107 -2.30 12.74 2.04
CA GLY A 107 -0.99 13.19 1.53
C GLY A 107 -0.06 12.06 1.09
N ILE A 108 1.19 12.40 0.78
CA ILE A 108 2.18 11.48 0.19
C ILE A 108 2.76 10.57 1.27
N CYS A 109 2.94 9.29 0.96
CA CYS A 109 3.50 8.30 1.87
C CYS A 109 4.86 8.77 2.43
N PHE A 110 5.02 8.65 3.76
CA PHE A 110 6.17 9.11 4.55
C PHE A 110 6.41 10.64 4.60
N ILE A 111 5.71 11.46 3.81
CA ILE A 111 5.79 12.93 3.87
C ILE A 111 4.63 13.50 4.68
N GLY A 112 3.44 12.88 4.60
CA GLY A 112 2.23 13.32 5.26
C GLY A 112 1.50 14.46 4.53
N GLU A 113 0.53 15.06 5.22
CA GLU A 113 -0.31 16.15 4.69
C GLU A 113 0.39 17.51 4.84
N ARG A 114 0.82 18.11 3.73
CA ARG A 114 1.43 19.45 3.68
C ARG A 114 1.09 20.14 2.36
N PRO A 115 1.15 21.50 2.28
CA PRO A 115 0.96 22.22 1.03
C PRO A 115 1.94 21.73 -0.05
N PHE A 116 1.42 21.06 -1.09
CA PHE A 116 2.24 20.36 -2.08
C PHE A 116 3.16 21.31 -2.86
N ARG A 117 2.68 22.52 -3.19
CA ARG A 117 3.46 23.55 -3.89
C ARG A 117 4.66 24.01 -3.07
N GLU A 118 4.46 24.33 -1.79
CA GLU A 118 5.54 24.72 -0.89
C GLU A 118 6.55 23.58 -0.69
N PHE A 119 6.06 22.35 -0.60
CA PHE A 119 6.93 21.18 -0.53
C PHE A 119 7.87 21.10 -1.74
N LEU A 120 7.33 21.20 -2.96
CA LEU A 120 8.11 21.11 -4.20
C LEU A 120 9.10 22.27 -4.37
N ASN A 121 8.72 23.50 -4.01
CA ASN A 121 9.57 24.68 -4.14
C ASN A 121 10.87 24.61 -3.30
N ARG A 122 10.95 23.68 -2.33
CA ARG A 122 12.19 23.42 -1.57
C ARG A 122 13.23 22.61 -2.36
N TYR A 123 12.81 21.92 -3.42
CA TYR A 123 13.65 21.01 -4.19
C TYR A 123 13.78 21.40 -5.66
N LEU A 124 12.79 22.13 -6.20
CA LEU A 124 12.74 22.54 -7.60
C LEU A 124 12.65 24.07 -7.70
N PRO A 125 13.47 24.72 -8.55
CA PRO A 125 13.29 26.12 -8.86
C PRO A 125 11.97 26.33 -9.62
N THR A 126 11.26 27.41 -9.27
CA THR A 126 10.06 27.85 -10.00
C THR A 126 10.44 28.87 -11.07
N GLU A 127 10.27 28.50 -12.34
CA GLU A 127 10.37 29.40 -13.49
C GLU A 127 8.99 29.54 -14.15
N PRO A 128 8.26 30.65 -13.91
CA PRO A 128 6.94 30.85 -14.50
C PRO A 128 7.04 31.06 -16.02
N GLY A 129 6.29 30.26 -16.79
CA GLY A 129 6.10 30.46 -18.22
C GLY A 129 4.80 31.22 -18.54
N PRO A 130 4.58 31.64 -19.79
CA PRO A 130 3.30 32.17 -20.24
C PRO A 130 2.18 31.12 -20.08
N ILE A 131 0.97 31.58 -19.77
CA ILE A 131 -0.26 30.76 -19.63
C ILE A 131 -0.94 30.63 -20.99
#